data_AF-A0A0D0DCZ5-F1
#
_entry.id   AF-A0A0D0DCZ5-F1
#
_cell.length_a   1.000
_cell.length_b   1.000
_cell.length_c   1.000
_cell.angle_alpha   90.00
_cell.angle_beta   90.00
_cell.angle_gamma   90.00
#
_symmetry.space_group_name_H-M   'P 1'
#
loop_
_entity.id
_entity.type
_entity.pdbx_description
1 polymer ?
#
loop_
_entity_poly.entity_id
_entity_poly.type
_entity_poly.pdbx_seq_one_letter_code
_entity_poly.pdbx_strand_id
1 'polypeptide(L)' 'LGTTQHWRDAATKKEQDIIFKETGIHWSELLHLPYWDPTCSMVVDGMHNLFL' A
#
# COMPACT_ATOMS: atom_id res chain seq x y z
N LEU A 1 11.83 4.94 -1.16
CA LEU A 1 10.85 6.02 -1.40
C LEU A 1 10.42 6.18 -2.86
N GLY A 2 10.91 5.38 -3.83
CA GLY A 2 10.58 5.58 -5.26
C GLY A 2 9.27 4.92 -5.75
N THR A 3 8.84 3.81 -5.17
CA THR A 3 7.73 2.99 -5.70
C THR A 3 6.34 3.58 -5.46
N THR A 4 6.14 4.34 -4.38
CA THR A 4 4.86 5.02 -4.07
C THR A 4 4.58 6.18 -5.03
N GLN A 5 5.63 6.88 -5.46
CA GLN A 5 5.53 7.98 -6.41
C GLN A 5 5.09 7.48 -7.79
N HIS A 6 5.62 6.33 -8.23
CA HIS A 6 5.27 5.71 -9.50
C HIS A 6 3.78 5.30 -9.56
N TRP A 7 3.19 4.86 -8.44
CA TRP A 7 1.76 4.60 -8.38
C TRP A 7 0.94 5.89 -8.46
N ARG A 8 1.37 6.96 -7.77
CA ARG A 8 0.70 8.27 -7.80
C ARG A 8 0.73 8.89 -9.21
N ASP A 9 1.87 8.78 -9.88
CA ASP A 9 2.13 9.42 -11.19
C ASP A 9 1.58 8.59 -12.37
N ALA A 10 1.03 7.39 -12.12
CA ALA A 10 0.43 6.57 -13.16
C ALA A 10 -0.77 7.29 -13.80
N ALA A 11 -0.81 7.28 -15.14
CA ALA A 11 -1.78 8.05 -15.93
C ALA A 11 -3.19 7.47 -15.87
N THR A 12 -3.32 6.18 -15.55
CA THR A 12 -4.60 5.48 -15.51
C THR A 12 -4.78 4.64 -14.25
N LYS A 13 -6.04 4.48 -13.84
CA LYS A 13 -6.42 3.59 -12.73
C LYS A 13 -6.01 2.14 -13.00
N LYS A 14 -5.98 1.72 -14.26
CA LYS A 14 -5.55 0.37 -14.65
C LYS A 14 -4.06 0.15 -14.38
N GLU A 15 -3.21 1.14 -14.65
CA GLU A 15 -1.78 1.09 -14.31
C GLU A 15 -1.56 1.12 -12.81
N GLN A 16 -2.32 1.94 -12.07
CA GLN A 16 -2.33 1.92 -10.61
C GLN A 16 -2.67 0.53 -10.06
N ASP A 17 -3.69 -0.13 -10.60
CA ASP A 17 -4.09 -1.48 -10.18
C ASP A 17 -3.02 -2.53 -10.52
N ILE A 18 -2.31 -2.40 -11.64
CA ILE A 18 -1.19 -3.28 -12.01
C ILE A 18 -0.02 -3.09 -11.04
N ILE A 19 0.39 -1.84 -10.81
CA ILE A 19 1.48 -1.52 -9.88
C ILE A 19 1.13 -1.99 -8.47
N PHE A 20 -0.11 -1.82 -8.04
CA PHE A 20 -0.59 -2.32 -6.76
C PHE A 20 -0.55 -3.84 -6.69
N LYS A 21 -0.94 -4.55 -7.74
CA LYS A 21 -0.84 -6.02 -7.78
C LYS A 21 0.59 -6.53 -7.76
N GLU A 22 1.51 -5.84 -8.42
CA GLU A 22 2.91 -6.26 -8.49
C GLU A 22 3.70 -5.93 -7.23
N THR A 23 3.42 -4.78 -6.60
CA THR A 23 4.23 -4.28 -5.47
C THR A 23 3.50 -4.31 -4.13
N GLY A 24 2.17 -4.41 -4.12
CA GLY A 24 1.33 -4.25 -2.93
C GLY A 24 1.25 -2.81 -2.42
N ILE A 25 1.85 -1.85 -3.12
CA ILE A 25 1.98 -0.46 -2.68
C ILE A 25 0.90 0.38 -3.36
N HIS A 26 0.15 1.15 -2.56
CA HIS A 26 -0.72 2.21 -3.04
C HIS A 26 -0.28 3.54 -2.43
N TRP A 27 -0.54 4.65 -3.13
CA TRP A 27 -0.29 5.95 -2.57
C TRP A 27 -1.48 6.42 -1.71
N SER A 28 -1.20 6.89 -0.49
CA SER A 28 -2.16 7.62 0.34
C SER A 28 -1.51 8.82 1.01
N GLU A 29 -2.35 9.79 1.39
CA GLU A 29 -1.93 10.98 2.15
C GLU A 29 -1.29 10.61 3.50
N LEU A 30 -1.61 9.43 4.05
CA LEU A 30 -1.02 8.96 5.31
C LEU A 30 0.49 8.71 5.16
N LEU A 31 0.99 8.41 3.96
CA LEU A 31 2.42 8.22 3.71
C LEU A 31 3.25 9.51 3.85
N HIS A 32 2.63 10.69 3.89
CA HIS A 32 3.33 11.94 4.18
C HIS A 32 3.56 12.18 5.67
N LEU A 33 2.88 11.44 6.54
CA LEU A 33 3.01 11.62 7.98
C LEU A 33 4.31 10.92 8.44
N PRO A 34 5.30 11.65 8.97
CA PRO A 34 6.60 11.08 9.33
C PRO A 34 6.54 10.08 10.50
N TYR A 35 5.41 10.03 11.21
CA TYR A 35 5.13 9.07 12.27
C TYR A 35 4.31 7.86 11.78
N TRP A 36 3.82 7.89 10.54
CA TRP A 36 2.99 6.83 9.99
C TRP A 36 3.86 5.87 9.17
N ASP A 37 4.18 4.73 9.77
CA ASP A 37 4.79 3.61 9.08
C ASP A 37 3.72 2.56 8.73
N PRO A 38 3.36 2.39 7.45
CA PRO A 38 2.40 1.38 7.02
C PRO A 38 2.87 -0.05 7.33
N THR A 39 4.19 -0.30 7.47
CA THR A 39 4.73 -1.61 7.85
C THR A 39 4.40 -1.95 9.31
N CYS A 40 4.33 -0.96 10.20
CA CYS A 40 3.86 -1.15 11.59
C CYS A 40 2.34 -1.40 11.67
N SER A 41 1.60 -1.00 10.63
CA SER A 41 0.15 -1.22 10.52
C SER A 41 -0.19 -2.52 9.76
N MET A 42 0.81 -3.21 9.21
CA MET A 42 0.67 -4.53 8.61
C MET A 42 0.57 -5.58 9.71
N VAL A 43 -0.43 -5.43 10.59
CA VAL A 43 -0.79 -6.49 11.53
C VAL A 43 -1.43 -7.58 10.67
N VAL A 44 -0.71 -8.68 10.44
CA VAL A 44 -1.29 -9.95 9.98
C VAL A 44 -2.10 -10.47 11.14
N ASP A 45 -3.21 -9.80 11.40
CA ASP A 45 -4.05 -10.12 12.53
C ASP A 45 -4.84 -11.35 12.15
N GLY A 46 -4.48 -12.47 12.76
CA GLY A 46 -5.23 -13.72 12.65
C GLY A 46 -6.64 -13.65 13.24
N MET A 47 -7.09 -12.45 13.66
CA MET A 47 -8.44 -12.17 14.15
C MET A 47 -9.54 -12.71 13.23
N HIS A 48 -9.31 -12.83 11.92
CA HIS A 48 -10.33 -13.30 10.99
C HIS A 48 -10.05 -14.67 10.36
N ASN A 49 -8.92 -15.35 10.65
CA ASN A 49 -8.60 -16.61 9.94
C ASN A 49 -7.60 -17.56 10.60
N LEU A 50 -7.40 -17.51 11.92
CA LEU A 50 -6.58 -18.53 12.61
C LEU A 50 -7.37 -19.77 13.07
N PHE A 51 -8.70 -19.76 13.00
CA PHE A 51 -9.55 -20.84 13.55
C PHE A 51 -10.80 -21.16 12.71
N LEU A 52 -10.66 -21.31 11.37
CA LEU A 52 -11.69 -22.01 10.57
C LEU A 52 -11.32 -23.49 10.42
#